data_AF-A0AAW0L146-F1
#
_entry.id   AF-A0AAW0L146-F1
#
_cell.length_a   1.000
_cell.length_b   1.000
_cell.length_c   1.000
_cell.angle_alpha   90.00
_cell.angle_beta   90.00
_cell.angle_gamma   90.00
#
_symmetry.space_group_name_H-M   'P 1'
#
loop_
_entity.id
_entity.type
_entity.pdbx_description
1 polymer ?
#
loop_
_entity_poly.entity_id
_entity_poly.type
_entity_poly.pdbx_seq_one_letter_code
_entity_poly.pdbx_strand_id
1 'polypeptide(L)'
;MQIQQLLKELDGEFLEIIFCTEDMITRPLWEAMNTRQPHLEAVKVAKSLPRICFLSGLSGEEMMVLIDAFPETGIGTFLTPDEARLEPAVFAALVPNSADKPLQELIEEIMGDHEMLTAKQPSST
;
A
#
# COMPACT_ATOMS: atom_id res chain seq x y z
N MET A 1 6.87 -2.44 -12.27
CA MET A 1 8.16 -2.89 -11.68
C MET A 1 8.97 -1.75 -11.04
N GLN A 2 8.33 -0.72 -10.44
CA GLN A 2 9.05 0.37 -9.78
C GLN A 2 9.34 0.07 -8.29
N ILE A 3 8.41 -0.61 -7.61
CA ILE A 3 8.56 -0.92 -6.18
C ILE A 3 9.66 -1.95 -5.87
N GLN A 4 9.83 -3.00 -6.69
CA GLN A 4 10.94 -3.96 -6.50
C GLN A 4 12.31 -3.29 -6.68
N GLN A 5 12.41 -2.35 -7.61
CA GLN A 5 13.64 -1.58 -7.84
C GLN A 5 13.91 -0.63 -6.67
N LEU A 6 12.88 0.03 -6.15
CA LEU A 6 12.98 0.84 -4.93
C LEU A 6 13.47 0.00 -3.75
N LEU A 7 12.85 -1.17 -3.51
CA LEU A 7 13.27 -2.06 -2.43
C LEU A 7 14.73 -2.47 -2.58
N LYS A 8 15.20 -2.71 -3.81
CA LYS A 8 16.59 -3.00 -4.07
C LYS A 8 17.52 -1.83 -3.74
N GLU A 9 17.12 -0.60 -4.04
CA GLU A 9 17.91 0.60 -3.72
C GLU A 9 17.98 0.88 -2.21
N LEU A 10 16.99 0.39 -1.46
CA LEU A 10 16.93 0.49 0.01
C LEU A 10 17.55 -0.73 0.72
N ASP A 11 18.23 -1.63 0.00
CA ASP A 11 18.70 -2.93 0.50
C ASP A 11 17.58 -3.80 1.14
N GLY A 12 16.32 -3.53 0.76
CA GLY A 12 15.09 -4.17 1.23
C GLY A 12 14.63 -5.35 0.39
N GLU A 13 15.53 -6.01 -0.35
CA GLU A 13 15.21 -7.16 -1.23
C GLU A 13 14.61 -8.37 -0.47
N PHE A 14 14.74 -8.38 0.86
CA PHE A 14 14.15 -9.38 1.74
C PHE A 14 12.65 -9.15 2.01
N LEU A 15 12.09 -8.00 1.64
CA LEU A 15 10.69 -7.68 1.83
C LEU A 15 9.83 -8.35 0.75
N GLU A 16 8.78 -9.05 1.20
CA GLU A 16 7.82 -9.68 0.31
C GLU A 16 6.75 -8.67 -0.13
N ILE A 17 6.55 -8.56 -1.44
CA ILE A 17 5.48 -7.74 -2.02
C ILE A 17 4.29 -8.63 -2.32
N ILE A 18 3.11 -8.22 -1.84
CA ILE A 18 1.85 -8.89 -2.11
C ILE A 18 0.90 -7.86 -2.73
N PHE A 19 0.43 -8.11 -3.95
CA PHE A 19 -0.60 -7.29 -4.56
C PHE A 19 -1.99 -7.72 -4.08
N CYS A 20 -2.80 -6.74 -3.70
CA CYS A 20 -4.19 -6.98 -3.39
C CYS A 20 -4.94 -7.47 -4.63
N THR A 21 -5.66 -8.57 -4.49
CA THR A 21 -6.52 -9.16 -5.53
C THR A 21 -7.98 -9.06 -5.10
N GLU A 22 -8.92 -9.14 -6.03
CA GLU A 22 -10.36 -9.00 -5.73
C GLU A 22 -10.84 -10.00 -4.64
N ASP A 23 -10.29 -11.22 -4.63
CA ASP A 23 -10.68 -12.23 -3.64
C ASP A 23 -10.11 -11.97 -2.23
N MET A 24 -9.08 -11.14 -2.11
CA MET A 24 -8.50 -10.77 -0.81
C MET A 24 -9.33 -9.71 -0.08
N ILE A 25 -10.08 -8.87 -0.80
CA ILE A 25 -10.80 -7.71 -0.23
C ILE A 25 -11.74 -8.11 0.91
N THR A 26 -12.38 -9.27 0.78
CA THR A 26 -13.34 -9.78 1.78
C THR A 26 -12.70 -10.65 2.86
N ARG A 27 -11.38 -10.90 2.78
CA ARG A 27 -10.64 -11.74 3.72
C ARG A 27 -9.93 -10.91 4.78
N PRO A 28 -9.61 -11.52 5.94
CA PRO A 28 -8.78 -10.88 6.95
C PRO A 28 -7.44 -10.41 6.39
N LEU A 29 -6.95 -9.25 6.86
CA LEU A 29 -5.63 -8.73 6.47
C LEU A 29 -4.53 -9.76 6.71
N TRP A 30 -4.58 -10.50 7.82
CA TRP A 30 -3.61 -11.54 8.13
C TRP A 30 -3.53 -12.62 7.04
N GLU A 31 -4.68 -13.07 6.50
CA GLU A 31 -4.70 -14.06 5.42
C GLU A 31 -4.12 -13.50 4.13
N ALA A 32 -4.45 -12.25 3.80
CA ALA A 32 -3.91 -11.58 2.63
C ALA A 32 -2.37 -11.48 2.72
N MET A 33 -1.83 -11.11 3.88
CA MET A 33 -0.39 -10.96 4.11
C MET A 33 0.39 -12.29 4.14
N ASN A 34 -0.29 -13.42 4.31
CA ASN A 34 0.32 -14.74 4.27
C ASN A 34 0.07 -15.46 2.93
N THR A 35 -0.47 -14.75 1.94
CA THR A 35 -0.69 -15.32 0.60
C THR A 35 0.59 -15.27 -0.22
N ARG A 36 0.99 -16.42 -0.77
CA ARG A 36 2.16 -16.51 -1.65
C ARG A 36 1.82 -16.12 -3.08
N GLN A 37 2.56 -15.18 -3.64
CA GLN A 37 2.44 -14.74 -5.03
C GLN A 37 3.75 -14.98 -5.79
N PRO A 38 3.97 -16.19 -6.36
CA PRO A 38 5.26 -16.55 -6.95
C PRO A 38 5.62 -15.76 -8.22
N HIS A 39 4.60 -15.22 -8.91
CA HIS A 39 4.76 -14.48 -10.17
C HIS A 39 3.93 -13.20 -10.13
N LEU A 40 4.51 -12.12 -9.64
CA LEU A 40 3.83 -10.83 -9.43
C LEU A 40 3.26 -10.25 -10.73
N GLU A 41 3.92 -10.50 -11.86
CA GLU A 41 3.49 -10.10 -13.21
C GLU A 41 2.19 -10.79 -13.68
N ALA A 42 1.86 -11.94 -13.10
CA ALA A 42 0.66 -12.70 -13.44
C ALA A 42 -0.52 -12.41 -12.48
N VAL A 43 -0.29 -11.66 -11.40
CA VAL A 43 -1.31 -11.35 -10.40
C VAL A 43 -2.32 -10.37 -10.96
N LYS A 44 -3.60 -10.72 -10.85
CA LYS A 44 -4.71 -9.84 -11.21
C LYS A 44 -4.99 -8.88 -10.06
N VAL A 45 -4.29 -7.77 -10.06
CA VAL A 45 -4.46 -6.70 -9.06
C VAL A 45 -5.91 -6.20 -9.08
N ALA A 46 -6.51 -6.07 -7.90
CA ALA A 46 -7.84 -5.49 -7.73
C ALA A 46 -7.87 -4.09 -8.32
N LYS A 47 -8.95 -3.76 -9.03
CA LYS A 47 -9.12 -2.45 -9.65
C LYS A 47 -10.01 -1.59 -8.77
N SER A 48 -9.89 -0.26 -8.90
CA SER A 48 -10.77 0.70 -8.23
C SER A 48 -10.65 0.74 -6.70
N LEU A 49 -9.51 0.32 -6.15
CA LEU A 49 -9.17 0.53 -4.73
C LEU A 49 -8.28 1.77 -4.57
N PRO A 50 -8.40 2.49 -3.43
CA PRO A 50 -7.44 3.52 -3.07
C PRO A 50 -6.04 2.91 -2.90
N ARG A 51 -5.00 3.72 -3.12
CA ARG A 51 -3.61 3.27 -3.04
C ARG A 51 -3.17 3.19 -1.58
N ILE A 52 -3.37 2.03 -0.94
CA ILE A 52 -2.95 1.78 0.44
C ILE A 52 -1.80 0.77 0.47
N CYS A 53 -0.78 1.05 1.28
CA CYS A 53 0.33 0.14 1.56
C CYS A 53 0.29 -0.32 3.01
N PHE A 54 0.00 -1.61 3.22
CA PHE A 54 0.11 -2.27 4.52
C PHE A 54 1.54 -2.76 4.73
N LEU A 55 2.17 -2.30 5.81
CA LEU A 55 3.55 -2.61 6.15
C LEU A 55 3.61 -3.50 7.39
N SER A 56 4.47 -4.52 7.37
CA SER A 56 4.68 -5.44 8.48
C SER A 56 6.16 -5.82 8.56
N GLY A 57 6.62 -6.17 9.77
CA GLY A 57 7.99 -6.61 10.00
C GLY A 57 9.04 -5.50 9.92
N LEU A 58 8.62 -4.24 9.79
CA LEU A 58 9.49 -3.06 9.80
C LEU A 58 9.43 -2.36 11.16
N SER A 59 10.57 -1.86 11.62
CA SER A 59 10.64 -0.87 12.69
C SER A 59 10.06 0.47 12.22
N GLY A 60 9.75 1.37 13.17
CA GLY A 60 9.26 2.70 12.84
C GLY A 60 10.24 3.51 12.00
N GLU A 61 11.55 3.33 12.22
CA GLU A 61 12.60 4.01 11.44
C GLU A 61 12.65 3.49 10.00
N GLU A 62 12.64 2.17 9.81
CA GLU A 62 12.61 1.55 8.47
C GLU A 62 11.35 1.91 7.70
N MET A 63 10.20 1.99 8.40
CA MET A 63 8.93 2.43 7.82
C MET A 63 9.02 3.87 7.30
N MET A 64 9.62 4.79 8.07
CA MET A 64 9.79 6.18 7.65
C MET A 64 10.73 6.30 6.45
N VAL A 65 11.83 5.54 6.42
CA VAL A 65 12.75 5.49 5.28
C VAL A 65 12.04 4.99 4.02
N LEU A 66 11.23 3.93 4.14
CA LEU A 66 10.46 3.39 3.02
C LEU A 66 9.42 4.41 2.52
N ILE A 67 8.74 5.12 3.42
CA ILE A 67 7.74 6.14 3.08
C ILE A 67 8.39 7.33 2.37
N ASP A 68 9.51 7.85 2.89
CA ASP A 68 10.24 8.99 2.30
C ASP A 68 10.81 8.67 0.91
N ALA A 69 11.32 7.45 0.74
CA ALA A 69 11.80 6.97 -0.54
C ALA A 69 10.67 6.50 -1.47
N PHE A 70 9.42 6.42 -0.99
CA PHE A 70 8.32 5.91 -1.78
C PHE A 70 8.00 6.90 -2.90
N PRO A 71 8.02 6.48 -4.18
CA PRO A 71 7.76 7.40 -5.27
C PRO A 71 6.31 7.85 -5.20
N GLU A 72 6.11 9.14 -4.89
CA GLU A 72 4.79 9.79 -4.99
C GLU A 72 4.17 9.58 -6.37
N THR A 73 5.01 9.44 -7.41
CA THR A 73 4.63 9.39 -8.82
C THR A 73 4.55 8.00 -9.47
N GLY A 74 4.74 6.86 -8.77
CA GLY A 74 4.82 5.61 -9.54
C GLY A 74 4.78 4.26 -8.83
N ILE A 75 3.57 3.72 -8.63
CA ILE A 75 3.28 2.28 -8.77
C ILE A 75 2.09 2.13 -9.73
N GLY A 76 2.13 2.83 -10.86
CA GLY A 76 0.98 2.92 -11.77
C GLY A 76 1.28 3.35 -13.21
N THR A 77 2.53 3.29 -13.67
CA THR A 77 2.87 3.57 -15.08
C THR A 77 2.41 2.48 -16.07
N PHE A 78 1.39 1.70 -15.72
CA PHE A 78 0.60 0.92 -16.68
C PHE A 78 -0.56 1.72 -17.29
N LEU A 79 -0.78 2.98 -16.91
CA LEU A 79 -1.81 3.84 -17.48
C LEU A 79 -1.18 5.07 -18.16
N THR A 80 -1.85 5.50 -19.22
CA THR A 80 -1.38 6.30 -20.36
C THR A 80 -0.79 7.68 -20.02
N PRO A 81 -0.01 8.29 -20.93
CA PRO A 81 0.77 9.52 -20.68
C PRO A 81 -0.04 10.79 -20.39
N ASP A 82 -1.35 10.79 -20.58
CA ASP A 82 -2.11 12.05 -20.64
C ASP A 82 -2.68 12.52 -19.29
N GLU A 83 -3.20 11.65 -18.43
CA GLU A 83 -3.77 12.11 -17.15
C GLU A 83 -3.66 11.06 -16.05
N ALA A 84 -2.90 11.39 -15.02
CA ALA A 84 -3.24 11.21 -13.61
C ALA A 84 -1.95 11.30 -12.80
N ARG A 85 -1.78 12.37 -12.02
CA ARG A 85 -1.02 12.22 -10.77
C ARG A 85 -1.71 11.09 -10.02
N LEU A 86 -1.03 9.95 -9.83
CA LEU A 86 -1.55 8.92 -8.96
C LEU A 86 -1.82 9.55 -7.59
N GLU A 87 -2.94 9.18 -6.98
CA GLU A 87 -3.19 9.61 -5.61
C GLU A 87 -2.03 9.16 -4.70
N PRO A 88 -1.64 9.99 -3.71
CA PRO A 88 -0.62 9.63 -2.74
C PRO A 88 -0.95 8.30 -2.09
N ALA A 89 0.07 7.49 -1.84
CA ALA A 89 -0.14 6.25 -1.11
C ALA A 89 -0.44 6.56 0.36
N VAL A 90 -1.48 5.92 0.91
CA VAL A 90 -1.72 5.93 2.35
C VAL A 90 -1.02 4.72 2.95
N PHE A 91 -0.28 4.92 4.04
CA PHE A 91 0.48 3.87 4.69
C PHE A 91 -0.18 3.46 5.99
N ALA A 92 -0.26 2.14 6.23
CA ALA A 92 -0.78 1.57 7.45
C ALA A 92 0.12 0.43 7.92
N ALA A 93 0.27 0.28 9.23
CA ALA A 93 1.00 -0.83 9.81
C ALA A 93 0.05 -2.00 10.13
N LEU A 94 0.50 -3.23 9.89
CA LEU A 94 -0.16 -4.41 10.44
C LEU A 94 0.02 -4.40 11.96
N VAL A 95 -1.09 -4.33 12.68
CA VAL A 95 -1.15 -4.48 14.14
C VAL A 95 -2.12 -5.60 14.53
N PRO A 96 -1.98 -6.20 15.73
CA PRO A 96 -2.87 -7.29 16.16
C PRO A 96 -4.36 -6.94 16.06
N ASN A 97 -4.72 -5.68 16.33
CA ASN A 97 -6.11 -5.22 16.26
C ASN A 97 -6.69 -5.16 14.83
N SER A 98 -5.84 -5.06 13.82
CA SER A 98 -6.23 -5.02 12.39
C SER A 98 -6.16 -6.39 11.71
N ALA A 99 -5.46 -7.36 12.31
CA ALA A 99 -5.10 -8.61 11.65
C ALA A 99 -6.33 -9.45 11.21
N ASP A 100 -7.35 -9.51 12.08
CA ASP A 100 -8.56 -10.31 11.84
C ASP A 100 -9.67 -9.54 11.09
N LYS A 101 -9.48 -8.23 10.84
CA LYS A 101 -10.46 -7.43 10.11
C LYS A 101 -10.39 -7.69 8.61
N PRO A 102 -11.53 -7.78 7.91
CA PRO A 102 -11.55 -7.79 6.45
C PRO A 102 -10.81 -6.61 5.85
N LEU A 103 -10.09 -6.81 4.74
CA LEU A 103 -9.39 -5.73 4.04
C LEU A 103 -10.33 -4.58 3.66
N GLN A 104 -11.57 -4.87 3.27
CA GLN A 104 -12.57 -3.85 2.96
C GLN A 104 -12.82 -2.89 4.13
N GLU A 105 -13.01 -3.42 5.35
CA GLU A 105 -13.25 -2.60 6.53
C GLU A 105 -12.04 -1.71 6.83
N LEU A 106 -10.84 -2.27 6.71
CA LEU A 106 -9.60 -1.51 6.92
C LEU A 106 -9.40 -0.42 5.86
N ILE A 107 -9.74 -0.70 4.60
CA ILE A 107 -9.67 0.30 3.53
C ILE A 107 -10.58 1.49 3.86
N GLU A 108 -11.82 1.22 4.28
CA GLU A 108 -12.79 2.26 4.66
C GLU A 108 -12.33 3.04 5.89
N GLU A 109 -11.86 2.36 6.94
CA GLU A 109 -11.34 3.00 8.16
C GLU A 109 -10.13 3.89 7.87
N ILE A 110 -9.12 3.37 7.18
CA ILE A 110 -7.86 4.07 6.91
C ILE A 110 -8.09 5.29 6.02
N MET A 111 -8.92 5.16 4.97
CA MET A 111 -9.22 6.29 4.09
C MET A 111 -10.06 7.33 4.80
N GLY A 112 -11.05 6.92 5.60
CA GLY A 112 -11.84 7.85 6.42
C GLY A 112 -10.95 8.66 7.38
N ASP A 113 -10.00 7.99 8.04
CA ASP A 113 -9.02 8.67 8.91
C ASP A 113 -8.09 9.60 8.12
N HIS A 114 -7.58 9.16 6.97
CA HIS A 114 -6.70 9.96 6.12
C HIS A 114 -7.39 11.22 5.60
N GLU A 115 -8.63 11.12 5.13
CA GLU A 115 -9.44 12.24 4.66
C GLU A 115 -9.71 13.24 5.79
N MET A 116 -10.06 12.75 6.99
CA MET A 116 -10.28 13.61 8.16
C MET A 116 -9.01 14.37 8.58
N LEU A 117 -7.84 13.72 8.53
CA LEU A 117 -6.57 14.34 8.88
C LEU A 117 -6.15 15.38 7.84
N THR A 118 -6.29 15.05 6.56
CA THR A 118 -5.94 15.94 5.45
C THR A 118 -6.89 17.14 5.37
N ALA A 119 -8.20 16.95 5.61
CA ALA A 119 -9.18 18.04 5.67
C ALA A 119 -8.95 19.01 6.85
N LYS A 120 -8.29 18.56 7.92
CA LYS A 120 -7.95 19.37 9.09
C LYS A 120 -6.61 20.09 8.97
N GLN A 121 -5.79 19.81 7.95
CA GLN A 121 -4.60 20.60 7.69
C GLN A 121 -5.00 21.91 7.01
N PRO A 122 -4.95 23.08 7.69
CA PRO A 122 -5.08 24.34 6.98
C PRO A 122 -3.90 24.44 6.00
N SER A 123 -4.20 24.73 4.74
CA SER A 123 -3.20 25.00 3.71
C SER A 123 -2.23 26.05 4.22
N SER A 124 -1.07 25.62 4.70
CA SER A 124 0.02 26.52 5.04
C SER A 124 0.58 27.00 3.71
N THR A 125 0.09 28.17 3.30
CA THR A 125 0.52 28.91 2.11
C THR A 125 1.65 29.86 2.50
#